data_AF-A0A8S1JAZ0-F1
#
_entry.id   AF-A0A8S1JAZ0-F1
#
_cell.length_a   1.000
_cell.length_b   1.000
_cell.length_c   1.000
_cell.angle_alpha   90.00
_cell.angle_beta   90.00
_cell.angle_gamma   90.00
#
_symmetry.space_group_name_H-M   'P 1'
#
loop_
_entity.id
_entity.type
_entity.pdbx_description
1 polymer ?
#
loop_
_entity_poly.entity_id
_entity_poly.type
_entity_poly.pdbx_seq_one_letter_code
_entity_poly.pdbx_strand_id
1 'polypeptide(L)'
;MAGGVVARIEAWLRQAGVWWDEELMRICGSAEAPSGFAMGVVATTDIPEGTSLCTIPKRAVLSIKTTGIADLIEQSDIRGGLALTVAVMYEIALGRESPWFGYLETLPSREYLPIFWPREDLQLLKGTDLEGRAGKDMELTRDDYESVVPFISQHPDRFSNLTMDLKAFREAASLVASRAFIIDKEHGDAMVPLADLFNHKAAILHFSSEYIVEGQSSDDEDSDGDGSNGEAAAECNDNVPEGDPATETKSCAQTCDKEEGAYCCPQVLLRSKSRALLFENCL
;
A
#
# COMPACT_ATOMS: atom_id res chain seq x y z
N MET A 1 24.91 -26.95 -6.31
CA MET A 1 25.38 -25.61 -6.72
C MET A 1 24.14 -24.76 -6.98
N ALA A 2 23.46 -24.34 -5.90
CA ALA A 2 22.25 -23.53 -5.98
C ALA A 2 22.67 -22.08 -5.70
N GLY A 3 22.64 -21.22 -6.72
CA GLY A 3 22.67 -19.78 -6.50
C GLY A 3 21.47 -19.42 -5.61
N GLY A 4 21.73 -18.77 -4.47
CA GLY A 4 20.69 -18.40 -3.51
C GLY A 4 19.61 -17.51 -4.11
N VAL A 5 18.49 -17.32 -3.39
CA VAL A 5 17.38 -16.44 -3.81
C VAL A 5 17.85 -15.05 -4.22
N VAL A 6 18.85 -14.51 -3.51
CA VAL A 6 19.51 -13.22 -3.82
C VAL A 6 20.12 -13.22 -5.22
N ALA A 7 20.89 -14.25 -5.59
CA ALA A 7 21.50 -14.32 -6.91
C ALA A 7 20.47 -14.40 -8.04
N ARG A 8 19.29 -15.02 -7.79
CA ARG A 8 18.21 -15.11 -8.79
C ARG A 8 17.53 -13.76 -9.02
N ILE A 9 17.18 -13.04 -7.94
CA ILE A 9 16.60 -11.70 -8.09
C ILE A 9 17.59 -10.73 -8.74
N GLU A 10 18.86 -10.79 -8.34
CA GLU A 10 19.93 -9.99 -8.91
C GLU A 10 20.14 -10.24 -10.42
N ALA A 11 20.05 -11.50 -10.87
CA ALA A 11 20.12 -11.83 -12.28
C ALA A 11 18.90 -11.29 -13.04
N TRP A 12 17.70 -11.44 -12.48
CA TRP A 12 16.46 -10.93 -13.07
C TRP A 12 16.46 -9.40 -13.17
N LEU A 13 16.89 -8.69 -12.12
CA LEU A 13 16.98 -7.23 -12.10
C LEU A 13 17.91 -6.71 -13.21
N ARG A 14 19.08 -7.34 -13.41
CA ARG A 14 19.99 -7.00 -14.52
C ARG A 14 19.34 -7.23 -15.88
N GLN A 15 18.64 -8.35 -16.06
CA GLN A 15 17.91 -8.64 -17.29
C GLN A 15 16.79 -7.62 -17.57
N ALA A 16 16.09 -7.18 -16.53
CA ALA A 16 15.05 -6.16 -16.60
C ALA A 16 15.60 -4.75 -16.87
N GLY A 17 16.93 -4.56 -16.80
CA GLY A 17 17.62 -3.29 -16.98
C GLY A 17 17.54 -2.37 -15.76
N VAL A 18 17.33 -2.94 -14.57
CA VAL A 18 17.44 -2.23 -13.30
C VAL A 18 18.91 -2.02 -12.99
N TRP A 19 19.28 -0.78 -12.67
CA TRP A 19 20.61 -0.43 -12.17
C TRP A 19 20.52 -0.16 -10.66
N TRP A 20 21.53 -0.60 -9.91
CA TRP A 20 21.73 -0.21 -8.51
C TRP A 20 23.22 -0.11 -8.20
N ASP A 21 23.55 0.66 -7.17
CA ASP A 21 24.93 0.87 -6.75
C ASP A 21 25.41 -0.27 -5.85
N GLU A 22 26.16 -1.21 -6.43
CA GLU A 22 26.72 -2.38 -5.74
C GLU A 22 27.86 -2.03 -4.77
N GLU A 23 28.43 -0.82 -4.86
CA GLU A 23 29.47 -0.35 -3.93
C GLU A 23 28.86 0.23 -2.65
N LEU A 24 27.69 0.85 -2.77
CA LEU A 24 26.97 1.49 -1.66
C LEU A 24 25.96 0.58 -0.97
N MET A 25 25.39 -0.39 -1.69
CA MET A 25 24.39 -1.29 -1.14
C MET A 25 24.45 -2.69 -1.73
N ARG A 26 23.93 -3.65 -0.96
CA ARG A 26 23.71 -5.02 -1.44
C ARG A 26 22.30 -5.49 -1.09
N ILE A 27 21.77 -6.37 -1.93
CA ILE A 27 20.56 -7.12 -1.63
C ILE A 27 20.93 -8.24 -0.66
N CYS A 28 20.12 -8.45 0.38
CA CYS A 28 20.35 -9.49 1.37
C CYS A 28 19.11 -10.38 1.54
N GLY A 29 19.37 -11.65 1.86
CA GLY A 29 18.32 -12.62 2.18
C GLY A 29 17.67 -12.32 3.53
N SER A 30 16.57 -13.00 3.84
CA SER A 30 15.79 -12.76 5.07
C SER A 30 16.60 -12.87 6.37
N ALA A 31 17.55 -13.80 6.44
CA ALA A 31 18.39 -13.99 7.63
C ALA A 31 19.34 -12.81 7.92
N GLU A 32 19.69 -12.02 6.90
CA GLU A 32 20.60 -10.88 6.99
C GLU A 32 19.87 -9.54 6.90
N ALA A 33 18.60 -9.54 6.53
CA ALA A 33 17.80 -8.34 6.43
C ALA A 33 17.49 -7.79 7.83
N PRO A 34 17.37 -6.46 7.99
CA PRO A 34 17.03 -5.84 9.26
C PRO A 34 15.72 -6.35 9.87
N SER A 35 14.78 -6.79 9.03
CA SER A 35 13.52 -7.38 9.50
C SER A 35 13.68 -8.80 10.02
N GLY A 36 14.69 -9.57 9.56
CA GLY A 36 14.83 -11.00 9.86
C GLY A 36 13.81 -11.92 9.18
N PHE A 37 12.79 -11.35 8.51
CA PHE A 37 11.63 -12.09 8.00
C PHE A 37 11.48 -12.04 6.48
N ALA A 38 12.03 -11.03 5.83
CA ALA A 38 11.94 -10.83 4.38
C ALA A 38 13.28 -10.35 3.82
N MET A 39 13.51 -10.48 2.51
CA MET A 39 14.68 -9.88 1.87
C MET A 39 14.75 -8.37 2.13
N GLY A 40 15.94 -7.81 1.99
CA GLY A 40 16.13 -6.38 2.18
C GLY A 40 17.32 -5.84 1.41
N VAL A 41 17.55 -4.56 1.64
CA VAL A 41 18.75 -3.84 1.20
C VAL A 41 19.53 -3.40 2.43
N VAL A 42 20.84 -3.57 2.40
CA VAL A 42 21.74 -3.06 3.44
C VAL A 42 22.82 -2.20 2.81
N ALA A 43 23.14 -1.09 3.47
CA ALA A 43 24.28 -0.26 3.12
C ALA A 43 25.58 -1.01 3.43
N THR A 44 26.55 -0.92 2.53
CA THR A 44 27.91 -1.46 2.69
C THR A 44 28.88 -0.42 3.22
N THR A 45 28.54 0.86 3.07
CA THR A 45 29.30 2.04 3.51
C THR A 45 28.35 3.16 3.93
N ASP A 46 28.88 4.26 4.45
CA ASP A 46 28.07 5.46 4.75
C ASP A 46 27.58 6.13 3.47
N ILE A 47 26.27 6.35 3.37
CA ILE A 47 25.62 6.90 2.18
C ILE A 47 25.18 8.34 2.48
N PRO A 48 25.70 9.35 1.77
CA PRO A 48 25.24 10.73 1.90
C PRO A 48 23.79 10.91 1.46
N GLU A 49 23.07 11.83 2.11
CA GLU A 49 21.71 12.19 1.70
C GLU A 49 21.69 12.72 0.24
N GLY A 50 20.65 12.33 -0.51
CA GLY A 50 20.50 12.68 -1.93
C GLY A 50 21.27 11.77 -2.90
N THR A 51 22.02 10.79 -2.39
CA THR A 51 22.71 9.80 -3.25
C THR A 51 21.71 8.88 -3.94
N SER A 52 21.86 8.71 -5.26
CA SER A 52 21.02 7.80 -6.05
C SER A 52 21.49 6.36 -5.89
N LEU A 53 20.66 5.52 -5.28
CA LEU A 53 20.99 4.11 -5.01
C LEU A 53 20.55 3.16 -6.12
N CYS A 54 19.52 3.50 -6.88
CA CYS A 54 19.04 2.67 -7.97
C CYS A 54 18.26 3.47 -9.02
N THR A 55 18.07 2.85 -10.19
CA THR A 55 17.24 3.34 -11.27
C THR A 55 16.48 2.16 -11.86
N ILE A 56 15.16 2.28 -11.88
CA ILE A 56 14.25 1.22 -12.32
C ILE A 56 13.51 1.73 -13.57
N PRO A 57 13.69 1.09 -14.73
CA PRO A 57 12.99 1.50 -15.94
C PRO A 57 11.51 1.15 -15.83
N LYS A 58 10.62 2.02 -16.30
CA LYS A 58 9.16 1.79 -16.21
C LYS A 58 8.69 0.46 -16.85
N ARG A 59 9.38 -0.03 -17.87
CA ARG A 59 9.09 -1.35 -18.48
C ARG A 59 9.32 -2.53 -17.52
N ALA A 60 10.12 -2.35 -16.47
CA ALA A 60 10.38 -3.39 -15.47
C ALA A 60 9.34 -3.40 -14.34
N VAL A 61 8.54 -2.34 -14.18
CA VAL A 61 7.47 -2.32 -13.16
C VAL A 61 6.32 -3.21 -13.59
N LEU A 62 5.68 -3.89 -12.64
CA LEU A 62 4.44 -4.62 -12.89
C LEU A 62 3.26 -3.69 -12.55
N SER A 63 2.53 -3.30 -13.59
CA SER A 63 1.44 -2.31 -13.55
C SER A 63 0.33 -2.72 -14.51
N ILE A 64 -0.80 -2.00 -14.46
CA ILE A 64 -1.90 -2.18 -15.42
C ILE A 64 -1.50 -1.93 -16.88
N LYS A 65 -0.38 -1.25 -17.14
CA LYS A 65 0.13 -0.97 -18.49
C LYS A 65 1.15 -1.98 -18.99
N THR A 66 1.80 -2.72 -18.08
CA THR A 66 2.89 -3.64 -18.43
C THR A 66 2.47 -5.10 -18.36
N THR A 67 1.49 -5.44 -17.52
CA THR A 67 0.97 -6.82 -17.43
C THR A 67 0.51 -7.37 -18.78
N GLY A 68 0.60 -8.69 -18.94
CA GLY A 68 0.14 -9.38 -20.14
C GLY A 68 -1.35 -9.20 -20.45
N ILE A 69 -2.18 -8.76 -19.50
CA ILE A 69 -3.62 -8.47 -19.68
C ILE A 69 -3.95 -6.97 -19.74
N ALA A 70 -2.96 -6.11 -20.06
CA ALA A 70 -3.17 -4.67 -20.13
C ALA A 70 -4.27 -4.27 -21.12
N ASP A 71 -4.38 -5.00 -22.24
CA ASP A 71 -5.41 -4.83 -23.26
C ASP A 71 -6.83 -5.06 -22.71
N LEU A 72 -7.01 -6.07 -21.87
CA LEU A 72 -8.29 -6.39 -21.25
C LEU A 72 -8.65 -5.38 -20.15
N ILE A 73 -7.67 -5.01 -19.31
CA ILE A 73 -7.89 -4.04 -18.23
C ILE A 73 -8.32 -2.69 -18.82
N GLU A 74 -7.68 -2.25 -19.91
CA GLU A 74 -8.02 -1.00 -20.61
C GLU A 74 -9.46 -0.99 -21.14
N GLN A 75 -9.98 -2.14 -21.59
CA GLN A 75 -11.34 -2.29 -22.10
C GLN A 75 -12.40 -2.53 -21.02
N SER A 76 -11.97 -2.88 -19.80
CA SER A 76 -12.86 -3.12 -18.65
C SER A 76 -13.10 -1.85 -17.83
N ASP A 77 -13.99 -1.91 -16.84
CA ASP A 77 -14.22 -0.83 -15.86
C ASP A 77 -13.34 -0.95 -14.59
N ILE A 78 -12.44 -1.94 -14.51
CA ILE A 78 -11.61 -2.18 -13.33
C ILE A 78 -10.48 -1.14 -13.28
N ARG A 79 -10.32 -0.43 -12.15
CA ARG A 79 -9.33 0.66 -12.00
C ARG A 79 -8.57 0.60 -10.67
N GLY A 80 -7.52 1.41 -10.56
CA GLY A 80 -6.75 1.60 -9.33
C GLY A 80 -6.13 0.30 -8.79
N GLY A 81 -6.02 0.21 -7.46
CA GLY A 81 -5.46 -0.96 -6.77
C GLY A 81 -6.18 -2.27 -7.08
N LEU A 82 -7.48 -2.25 -7.41
CA LEU A 82 -8.22 -3.44 -7.84
C LEU A 82 -7.68 -3.98 -9.18
N ALA A 83 -7.45 -3.09 -10.15
CA ALA A 83 -6.87 -3.48 -11.44
C ALA A 83 -5.44 -4.00 -11.29
N LEU A 84 -4.62 -3.37 -10.44
CA LEU A 84 -3.28 -3.87 -10.13
C LEU A 84 -3.34 -5.24 -9.44
N THR A 85 -4.29 -5.46 -8.52
CA THR A 85 -4.46 -6.75 -7.84
C THR A 85 -4.75 -7.87 -8.82
N VAL A 86 -5.64 -7.64 -9.79
CA VAL A 86 -5.94 -8.61 -10.87
C VAL A 86 -4.70 -8.84 -11.76
N ALA A 87 -3.94 -7.79 -12.08
CA ALA A 87 -2.69 -7.90 -12.84
C ALA A 87 -1.64 -8.76 -12.11
N VAL A 88 -1.41 -8.51 -10.82
CA VAL A 88 -0.47 -9.27 -9.99
C VAL A 88 -0.92 -10.72 -9.86
N MET A 89 -2.20 -10.96 -9.60
CA MET A 89 -2.80 -12.29 -9.54
C MET A 89 -2.60 -13.08 -10.84
N TYR A 90 -2.84 -12.45 -11.98
CA TYR A 90 -2.62 -13.03 -13.30
C TYR A 90 -1.15 -13.41 -13.54
N GLU A 91 -0.21 -12.49 -13.29
CA GLU A 91 1.22 -12.76 -13.48
C GLU A 91 1.77 -13.84 -12.53
N ILE A 92 1.26 -13.92 -11.30
CA ILE A 92 1.60 -15.02 -10.38
C ILE A 92 1.10 -16.36 -10.94
N ALA A 93 -0.13 -16.40 -11.46
CA ALA A 93 -0.73 -17.62 -11.99
C ALA A 93 -0.02 -18.13 -13.25
N LEU A 94 0.58 -17.25 -14.06
CA LEU A 94 1.42 -17.63 -15.22
C LEU A 94 2.71 -18.37 -14.80
N GLY A 95 3.17 -18.20 -13.56
CA GLY A 95 4.42 -18.78 -13.10
C GLY A 95 5.59 -18.40 -14.02
N ARG A 96 6.31 -19.40 -14.54
CA ARG A 96 7.54 -19.20 -15.33
C ARG A 96 7.31 -18.50 -16.68
N GLU A 97 6.06 -18.41 -17.13
CA GLU A 97 5.70 -17.69 -18.35
C GLU A 97 5.58 -16.18 -18.12
N SER A 98 5.47 -15.74 -16.86
CA SER A 98 5.47 -14.31 -16.54
C SER A 98 6.86 -13.69 -16.76
N PRO A 99 6.95 -12.52 -17.42
CA PRO A 99 8.18 -11.73 -17.47
C PRO A 99 8.71 -11.35 -16.08
N TRP A 100 7.82 -11.31 -15.08
CA TRP A 100 8.14 -10.98 -13.68
C TRP A 100 8.41 -12.20 -12.80
N PHE A 101 8.46 -13.43 -13.35
CA PHE A 101 8.63 -14.64 -12.54
C PHE A 101 9.82 -14.57 -11.59
N GLY A 102 10.98 -14.10 -12.06
CA GLY A 102 12.20 -13.99 -11.23
C GLY A 102 12.09 -12.96 -10.10
N TYR A 103 11.16 -12.01 -10.20
CA TYR A 103 10.80 -11.09 -9.12
C TYR A 103 9.72 -11.69 -8.21
N LEU A 104 8.60 -12.14 -8.79
CA LEU A 104 7.45 -12.67 -8.05
C LEU A 104 7.80 -13.91 -7.23
N GLU A 105 8.70 -14.78 -7.71
CA GLU A 105 9.14 -15.96 -6.95
C GLU A 105 9.91 -15.63 -5.66
N THR A 106 10.36 -14.38 -5.52
CA THR A 106 11.14 -13.92 -4.38
C THR A 106 10.28 -13.28 -3.30
N LEU A 107 9.04 -12.93 -3.64
CA LEU A 107 8.06 -12.43 -2.70
C LEU A 107 7.56 -13.57 -1.80
N PRO A 108 7.12 -13.27 -0.56
CA PRO A 108 6.36 -14.25 0.20
C PRO A 108 5.06 -14.57 -0.56
N SER A 109 4.46 -15.73 -0.27
CA SER A 109 3.16 -16.08 -0.90
C SER A 109 2.05 -15.08 -0.53
N ARG A 110 2.17 -14.42 0.62
CA ARG A 110 1.28 -13.38 1.13
C ARG A 110 1.97 -12.59 2.23
N GLU A 111 1.42 -11.42 2.54
CA GLU A 111 1.82 -10.66 3.73
C GLU A 111 1.16 -11.19 5.01
N TYR A 112 1.79 -10.90 6.15
CA TYR A 112 1.30 -11.30 7.46
C TYR A 112 0.25 -10.30 8.00
N LEU A 113 -0.92 -10.30 7.38
CA LEU A 113 -2.04 -9.44 7.74
C LEU A 113 -3.06 -10.16 8.65
N PRO A 114 -3.75 -9.44 9.57
CA PRO A 114 -4.80 -10.00 10.42
C PRO A 114 -5.91 -10.76 9.67
N ILE A 115 -6.20 -10.38 8.42
CA ILE A 115 -7.16 -11.08 7.54
C ILE A 115 -6.84 -12.58 7.36
N PHE A 116 -5.60 -12.99 7.62
CA PHE A 116 -5.14 -14.37 7.51
C PHE A 116 -4.91 -15.06 8.85
N TRP A 117 -5.21 -14.40 9.96
CA TRP A 117 -5.01 -14.97 11.28
C TRP A 117 -6.11 -16.00 11.59
N PRO A 118 -5.79 -17.05 12.37
CA PRO A 118 -6.80 -17.88 13.01
C PRO A 118 -7.78 -17.03 13.83
N ARG A 119 -9.03 -17.49 13.96
CA ARG A 119 -10.08 -16.72 14.66
C ARG A 119 -9.77 -16.51 16.14
N GLU A 120 -9.07 -17.46 16.74
CA GLU A 120 -8.56 -17.40 18.09
C GLU A 120 -7.54 -16.26 18.27
N ASP A 121 -6.65 -16.05 17.30
CA ASP A 121 -5.62 -15.01 17.35
C ASP A 121 -6.22 -13.61 17.12
N LEU A 122 -7.36 -13.51 16.43
CA LEU A 122 -8.09 -12.24 16.29
C LEU A 122 -8.59 -11.69 17.64
N GLN A 123 -8.72 -12.54 18.67
CA GLN A 123 -9.06 -12.07 20.02
C GLN A 123 -7.97 -11.18 20.61
N LEU A 124 -6.72 -11.30 20.14
CA LEU A 124 -5.61 -10.45 20.57
C LEU A 124 -5.78 -8.99 20.11
N LEU A 125 -6.66 -8.72 19.16
CA LEU A 125 -6.97 -7.37 18.67
C LEU A 125 -8.09 -6.70 19.48
N LYS A 126 -8.73 -7.41 20.41
CA LYS A 126 -9.82 -6.87 21.22
C LYS A 126 -9.32 -5.69 22.06
N GLY A 127 -10.07 -4.58 22.03
CA GLY A 127 -9.72 -3.33 22.69
C GLY A 127 -8.73 -2.45 21.92
N THR A 128 -8.36 -2.83 20.69
CA THR A 128 -7.54 -1.99 19.80
C THR A 128 -8.39 -1.40 18.68
N ASP A 129 -7.89 -0.37 17.99
CA ASP A 129 -8.52 0.19 16.77
C ASP A 129 -8.64 -0.83 15.61
N LEU A 130 -8.01 -2.00 15.74
CA LEU A 130 -8.09 -3.09 14.77
C LEU A 130 -9.16 -4.14 15.14
N GLU A 131 -9.84 -4.01 16.28
CA GLU A 131 -10.93 -4.90 16.65
C GLU A 131 -12.03 -4.88 15.59
N GLY A 132 -12.47 -6.06 15.14
CA GLY A 132 -13.48 -6.21 14.09
C GLY A 132 -13.02 -5.81 12.67
N ARG A 133 -11.92 -5.06 12.54
CA ARG A 133 -11.42 -4.56 11.25
C ARG A 133 -10.98 -5.69 10.32
N ALA A 134 -10.31 -6.71 10.85
CA ALA A 134 -9.94 -7.88 10.07
C ALA A 134 -11.15 -8.58 9.43
N GLY A 135 -12.26 -8.69 10.15
CA GLY A 135 -13.49 -9.28 9.63
C GLY A 135 -14.12 -8.44 8.52
N LYS A 136 -14.15 -7.11 8.69
CA LYS A 136 -14.59 -6.18 7.65
C LYS A 136 -13.71 -6.25 6.41
N ASP A 137 -12.39 -6.30 6.58
CA ASP A 137 -11.44 -6.41 5.47
C ASP A 137 -11.62 -7.74 4.71
N MET A 138 -11.95 -8.85 5.38
CA MET A 138 -12.28 -10.13 4.73
C MET A 138 -13.52 -10.05 3.83
N GLU A 139 -14.53 -9.31 4.27
CA GLU A 139 -15.78 -9.08 3.54
C GLU A 139 -15.55 -8.17 2.34
N LEU A 140 -14.93 -7.01 2.54
CA LEU A 140 -14.60 -6.08 1.46
C LEU A 140 -13.73 -6.75 0.37
N THR A 141 -12.72 -7.53 0.78
CA THR A 141 -11.88 -8.25 -0.19
C THR A 141 -12.66 -9.32 -0.96
N ARG A 142 -13.69 -9.93 -0.36
CA ARG A 142 -14.57 -10.88 -1.05
C ARG A 142 -15.45 -10.14 -2.06
N ASP A 143 -16.04 -9.02 -1.66
CA ASP A 143 -16.91 -8.23 -2.53
C ASP A 143 -16.13 -7.66 -3.73
N ASP A 144 -14.89 -7.20 -3.50
CA ASP A 144 -13.95 -6.81 -4.54
C ASP A 144 -13.66 -7.96 -5.52
N TYR A 145 -13.40 -9.17 -5.01
CA TYR A 145 -13.20 -10.34 -5.85
C TYR A 145 -14.45 -10.69 -6.66
N GLU A 146 -15.63 -10.69 -6.03
CA GLU A 146 -16.90 -10.95 -6.70
C GLU A 146 -17.17 -9.94 -7.82
N SER A 147 -16.75 -8.68 -7.66
CA SER A 147 -16.86 -7.65 -8.70
C SER A 147 -15.98 -7.91 -9.94
N VAL A 148 -14.86 -8.63 -9.79
CA VAL A 148 -13.94 -8.96 -10.91
C VAL A 148 -14.18 -10.33 -11.53
N VAL A 149 -14.99 -11.19 -10.90
CA VAL A 149 -15.36 -12.51 -11.46
C VAL A 149 -16.00 -12.41 -12.86
N PRO A 150 -16.91 -11.45 -13.15
CA PRO A 150 -17.44 -11.28 -14.51
C PRO A 150 -16.35 -10.99 -15.54
N PHE A 151 -15.37 -10.15 -15.20
CA PHE A 151 -14.24 -9.85 -16.07
C PHE A 151 -13.41 -11.10 -16.37
N ILE A 152 -13.08 -11.89 -15.35
CA ILE A 152 -12.33 -13.16 -15.53
C ILE A 152 -13.12 -14.14 -16.40
N SER A 153 -14.43 -14.26 -16.14
CA SER A 153 -15.31 -15.22 -16.83
C SER A 153 -15.58 -14.87 -18.29
N GLN A 154 -15.50 -13.59 -18.67
CA GLN A 154 -15.69 -13.12 -20.04
C GLN A 154 -14.49 -13.38 -20.96
N HIS A 155 -13.33 -13.73 -20.39
CA HIS A 155 -12.07 -13.93 -21.14
C HIS A 155 -11.46 -15.33 -20.89
N PRO A 156 -12.20 -16.43 -21.13
CA PRO A 156 -11.73 -17.78 -20.84
C PRO A 156 -10.46 -18.15 -21.60
N ASP A 157 -10.23 -17.58 -22.79
CA ASP A 157 -9.02 -17.78 -23.58
C ASP A 157 -7.74 -17.31 -22.86
N ARG A 158 -7.88 -16.37 -21.93
CA ARG A 158 -6.76 -15.80 -21.16
C ARG A 158 -6.64 -16.40 -19.77
N PHE A 159 -7.74 -16.85 -19.16
CA PHE A 159 -7.78 -17.25 -17.75
C PHE A 159 -8.06 -18.74 -17.50
N SER A 160 -8.53 -19.55 -18.47
CA SER A 160 -9.08 -20.89 -18.21
C SER A 160 -8.11 -21.88 -17.57
N ASN A 161 -6.80 -21.70 -17.76
CA ASN A 161 -5.76 -22.58 -17.22
C ASN A 161 -5.07 -21.99 -15.98
N LEU A 162 -5.57 -20.86 -15.47
CA LEU A 162 -4.99 -20.11 -14.37
C LEU A 162 -5.81 -20.26 -13.10
N THR A 163 -5.14 -20.36 -11.96
CA THR A 163 -5.80 -20.35 -10.65
C THR A 163 -6.23 -18.93 -10.31
N MET A 164 -7.47 -18.59 -10.68
CA MET A 164 -8.04 -17.26 -10.47
C MET A 164 -9.12 -17.25 -9.37
N ASP A 165 -8.85 -17.87 -8.21
CA ASP A 165 -9.80 -17.98 -7.10
C ASP A 165 -9.67 -16.87 -6.04
N LEU A 166 -10.62 -16.82 -5.09
CA LEU A 166 -10.61 -15.83 -3.99
C LEU A 166 -9.35 -15.91 -3.13
N LYS A 167 -8.75 -17.10 -2.99
CA LYS A 167 -7.51 -17.27 -2.21
C LYS A 167 -6.37 -16.57 -2.93
N ALA A 168 -6.17 -16.83 -4.22
CA ALA A 168 -5.17 -16.17 -5.04
C ALA A 168 -5.37 -14.65 -5.09
N PHE A 169 -6.62 -14.19 -5.18
CA PHE A 169 -6.95 -12.76 -5.11
C PHE A 169 -6.52 -12.13 -3.78
N ARG A 170 -6.84 -12.75 -2.64
CA ARG A 170 -6.42 -12.27 -1.31
C ARG A 170 -4.90 -12.22 -1.15
N GLU A 171 -4.21 -13.24 -1.65
CA GLU A 171 -2.74 -13.31 -1.62
C GLU A 171 -2.14 -12.16 -2.44
N ALA A 172 -2.60 -11.95 -3.67
CA ALA A 172 -2.18 -10.84 -4.52
C ALA A 172 -2.51 -9.47 -3.91
N ALA A 173 -3.73 -9.30 -3.38
CA ALA A 173 -4.16 -8.07 -2.72
C ALA A 173 -3.26 -7.72 -1.53
N SER A 174 -2.84 -8.74 -0.76
CA SER A 174 -1.93 -8.54 0.37
C SER A 174 -0.56 -8.01 -0.06
N LEU A 175 -0.03 -8.49 -1.19
CA LEU A 175 1.24 -8.04 -1.76
C LEU A 175 1.13 -6.62 -2.32
N VAL A 176 0.06 -6.33 -3.06
CA VAL A 176 -0.21 -4.98 -3.56
C VAL A 176 -0.33 -3.99 -2.40
N ALA A 177 -1.05 -4.37 -1.34
CA ALA A 177 -1.27 -3.52 -0.18
C ALA A 177 0.01 -3.14 0.57
N SER A 178 1.05 -3.99 0.54
CA SER A 178 2.31 -3.75 1.23
C SER A 178 3.41 -3.14 0.37
N ARG A 179 3.37 -3.36 -0.95
CA ARG A 179 4.53 -3.11 -1.85
C ARG A 179 4.26 -2.19 -3.02
N ALA A 180 3.00 -1.84 -3.31
CA ALA A 180 2.70 -1.01 -4.46
C ALA A 180 3.11 0.46 -4.26
N PHE A 181 3.60 1.08 -5.33
CA PHE A 181 3.91 2.51 -5.39
C PHE A 181 3.10 3.18 -6.50
N ILE A 182 2.72 4.44 -6.29
CA ILE A 182 2.17 5.29 -7.34
C ILE A 182 3.34 5.79 -8.20
N ILE A 183 3.34 5.45 -9.49
CA ILE A 183 4.42 5.80 -10.42
C ILE A 183 4.15 7.13 -11.11
N ASP A 184 3.04 7.21 -11.85
CA ASP A 184 2.58 8.37 -12.59
C ASP A 184 1.11 8.19 -13.01
N LYS A 185 0.61 9.10 -13.85
CA LYS A 185 -0.77 9.07 -14.36
C LYS A 185 -1.06 7.89 -15.30
N GLU A 186 -0.04 7.35 -15.96
CA GLU A 186 -0.20 6.29 -16.96
C GLU A 186 -0.19 4.92 -16.30
N HIS A 187 0.76 4.69 -15.40
CA HIS A 187 0.93 3.42 -14.69
C HIS A 187 0.04 3.30 -13.44
N GLY A 188 -0.30 4.41 -12.78
CA GLY A 188 -1.01 4.39 -11.51
C GLY A 188 -0.20 3.66 -10.43
N ASP A 189 -0.87 2.78 -9.68
CA ASP A 189 -0.24 1.85 -8.75
C ASP A 189 0.54 0.76 -9.50
N ALA A 190 1.75 0.44 -9.03
CA ALA A 190 2.57 -0.63 -9.59
C ALA A 190 3.42 -1.34 -8.53
N MET A 191 3.73 -2.61 -8.75
CA MET A 191 4.81 -3.29 -8.05
C MET A 191 6.14 -2.85 -8.67
N VAL A 192 7.07 -2.40 -7.83
CA VAL A 192 8.34 -1.81 -8.27
C VAL A 192 9.48 -2.68 -7.77
N PRO A 193 9.97 -3.64 -8.59
CA PRO A 193 11.07 -4.52 -8.20
C PRO A 193 12.28 -3.72 -7.73
N LEU A 194 12.99 -4.24 -6.73
CA LEU A 194 14.08 -3.58 -5.98
C LEU A 194 13.60 -2.48 -5.02
N ALA A 195 12.71 -1.57 -5.45
CA ALA A 195 12.24 -0.50 -4.56
C ALA A 195 11.43 -1.04 -3.37
N ASP A 196 10.69 -2.12 -3.57
CA ASP A 196 9.91 -2.79 -2.53
C ASP A 196 10.74 -3.70 -1.59
N LEU A 197 12.06 -3.76 -1.79
CA LEU A 197 13.02 -4.38 -0.85
C LEU A 197 13.53 -3.40 0.20
N PHE A 198 13.30 -2.09 0.02
CA PHE A 198 13.64 -1.09 1.03
C PHE A 198 12.61 -1.15 2.16
N ASN A 199 13.00 -1.83 3.25
CA ASN A 199 12.14 -1.99 4.42
C ASN A 199 11.84 -0.64 5.09
N HIS A 200 10.62 -0.49 5.59
CA HIS A 200 10.22 0.68 6.38
C HIS A 200 10.89 0.64 7.75
N LYS A 201 11.50 1.76 8.17
CA LYS A 201 11.89 1.99 9.56
C LYS A 201 10.75 2.73 10.24
N ALA A 202 10.02 2.07 11.14
CA ALA A 202 9.11 2.79 12.04
C ALA A 202 9.93 3.79 12.86
N ALA A 203 9.43 5.03 12.99
CA ALA A 203 9.99 5.96 13.96
C ALA A 203 9.98 5.27 15.33
N ILE A 204 11.14 5.22 16.00
CA ILE A 204 11.20 4.75 17.37
C ILE A 204 10.43 5.78 18.20
N LEU A 205 9.20 5.46 18.59
CA LEU A 205 8.46 6.23 19.58
C LEU A 205 9.15 5.99 20.92
N HIS A 206 9.99 6.93 21.32
CA HIS A 206 10.41 7.03 22.71
C HIS A 206 9.18 7.48 23.50
N PHE A 207 8.43 6.52 24.03
CA PHE A 207 7.49 6.83 25.10
C PHE A 207 8.31 7.46 26.23
N SER A 208 7.99 8.69 26.61
CA SER A 208 8.55 9.27 27.82
C SER A 208 8.18 8.36 28.98
N SER A 209 9.01 8.32 30.03
CA SER A 209 8.75 7.53 31.24
C SER A 209 7.45 7.90 31.98
N GLU A 210 6.71 8.88 31.47
CA GLU A 210 5.47 9.43 32.02
C GLU A 210 4.22 9.00 31.23
N TYR A 211 4.36 8.18 30.19
CA TYR A 211 3.20 7.68 29.45
C TYR A 211 2.49 6.57 30.23
N ILE A 212 1.52 6.97 31.06
CA ILE A 212 0.59 6.04 31.73
C ILE A 212 -0.51 5.70 30.72
N VAL A 213 -0.58 4.44 30.30
CA VAL A 213 -1.77 3.91 29.61
C VAL A 213 -2.82 3.69 30.70
N GLU A 214 -3.62 4.71 30.96
CA GLU A 214 -4.82 4.55 31.78
C GLU A 214 -5.82 3.73 30.95
N GLY A 215 -5.93 2.44 31.29
CA GLY A 215 -7.05 1.66 30.82
C GLY A 215 -8.31 2.29 31.38
N GLN A 216 -9.13 2.92 30.52
CA GLN A 216 -10.48 3.26 30.91
C GLN A 216 -11.22 1.94 31.11
N SER A 217 -11.30 1.50 32.37
CA SER A 217 -12.37 0.60 32.78
C SER A 217 -13.67 1.35 32.55
N SER A 218 -14.50 0.82 31.67
CA SER A 218 -15.92 1.13 31.66
C SER A 218 -16.50 0.58 32.96
N ASP A 219 -16.41 1.37 34.02
CA ASP A 219 -17.15 1.09 35.26
C ASP A 219 -18.58 1.59 35.04
N ASP A 220 -19.41 0.65 34.59
CA ASP A 220 -20.86 0.71 34.77
C ASP A 220 -21.14 0.65 36.29
N GLU A 221 -21.42 1.80 36.91
CA GLU A 221 -22.13 1.85 38.18
C GLU A 221 -23.42 2.65 38.04
N ASP A 222 -24.52 1.90 37.94
CA ASP A 222 -25.87 2.33 38.26
C ASP A 222 -25.93 2.84 39.72
N SER A 223 -26.67 3.93 39.96
CA SER A 223 -27.77 3.99 40.96
C SER A 223 -28.21 5.44 41.23
N ASP A 224 -29.42 5.71 40.74
CA ASP A 224 -30.57 6.34 41.41
C ASP A 224 -30.55 7.80 41.89
N GLY A 225 -31.57 8.55 41.46
CA GLY A 225 -32.25 9.50 42.36
C GLY A 225 -32.93 10.73 41.76
N ASP A 226 -34.14 10.53 41.26
CA ASP A 226 -35.32 11.40 41.46
C ASP A 226 -35.51 12.72 40.65
N GLY A 227 -36.39 12.63 39.64
CA GLY A 227 -37.67 13.34 39.58
C GLY A 227 -37.71 14.88 39.61
N SER A 228 -38.01 15.50 38.46
CA SER A 228 -39.30 16.20 38.25
C SER A 228 -39.40 16.91 36.88
N ASN A 229 -40.59 16.72 36.29
CA ASN A 229 -41.27 17.37 35.16
C ASN A 229 -40.78 18.72 34.63
N GLY A 230 -40.97 18.92 33.31
CA GLY A 230 -41.52 20.18 32.79
C GLY A 230 -40.99 20.68 31.46
N GLU A 231 -41.70 20.33 30.38
CA GLU A 231 -42.14 21.20 29.27
C GLU A 231 -41.20 22.25 28.63
N ALA A 232 -41.03 22.03 27.32
CA ALA A 232 -41.37 22.95 26.22
C ALA A 232 -40.61 24.29 26.02
N ALA A 233 -39.95 24.32 24.85
CA ALA A 233 -40.12 25.30 23.78
C ALA A 233 -39.35 26.64 23.80
N ALA A 234 -39.21 27.13 22.55
CA ALA A 234 -38.73 28.43 22.07
C ALA A 234 -37.19 28.57 22.03
N GLU A 235 -36.59 28.32 20.86
CA GLU A 235 -36.49 29.24 19.72
C GLU A 235 -35.40 30.31 19.88
N CYS A 236 -34.66 30.41 18.78
CA CYS A 236 -33.56 31.28 18.45
C CYS A 236 -33.84 32.77 18.70
N ASN A 237 -32.79 33.50 19.06
CA ASN A 237 -32.48 34.68 18.26
C ASN A 237 -30.99 35.04 18.30
N ASP A 238 -30.46 35.25 17.11
CA ASP A 238 -29.17 35.88 16.84
C ASP A 238 -29.12 37.30 17.39
N ASN A 239 -27.94 37.72 17.86
CA ASN A 239 -27.49 39.10 17.69
C ASN A 239 -25.97 39.21 17.87
N VAL A 240 -25.31 39.42 16.74
CA VAL A 240 -23.97 40.03 16.63
C VAL A 240 -24.13 41.55 16.84
N PRO A 241 -23.12 42.22 17.41
CA PRO A 241 -22.64 43.43 16.74
C PRO A 241 -21.11 43.47 16.59
N GLU A 242 -20.70 43.90 15.40
CA GLU A 242 -19.34 44.19 14.96
C GLU A 242 -18.72 45.41 15.68
N GLY A 243 -17.39 45.45 15.72
CA GLY A 243 -16.61 46.63 16.10
C GLY A 243 -15.10 46.39 16.02
N ASP A 244 -14.54 46.45 14.81
CA ASP A 244 -13.10 46.59 14.49
C ASP A 244 -12.69 48.09 14.51
N PRO A 245 -11.41 48.54 14.60
CA PRO A 245 -10.33 48.07 13.70
C PRO A 245 -8.85 48.12 14.20
N ALA A 246 -7.97 47.61 13.32
CA ALA A 246 -6.52 47.74 13.20
C ALA A 246 -5.69 46.71 14.01
N THR A 247 -4.81 45.90 13.41
CA THR A 247 -3.75 46.24 12.44
C THR A 247 -3.32 45.09 11.51
N GLU A 248 -2.99 45.50 10.28
CA GLU A 248 -2.05 44.90 9.30
C GLU A 248 -2.43 43.64 8.49
N THR A 249 -2.95 43.96 7.30
CA THR A 249 -2.84 43.21 6.03
C THR A 249 -1.40 43.04 5.55
N LYS A 250 -1.09 41.87 4.95
CA LYS A 250 -0.40 41.78 3.65
C LYS A 250 -0.74 40.47 2.90
N SER A 251 -1.70 40.62 1.98
CA SER A 251 -1.80 39.95 0.67
C SER A 251 -0.54 40.30 -0.18
N CYS A 252 -0.12 39.66 -1.28
CA CYS A 252 -0.75 38.85 -2.30
C CYS A 252 0.34 38.13 -3.12
N ALA A 253 -0.06 37.03 -3.77
CA ALA A 253 0.38 36.45 -5.05
C ALA A 253 1.65 36.96 -5.77
N GLN A 254 2.41 36.00 -6.31
CA GLN A 254 3.07 36.11 -7.62
C GLN A 254 3.24 34.69 -8.22
N THR A 255 2.39 34.34 -9.19
CA THR A 255 2.64 34.31 -10.66
C THR A 255 3.20 32.97 -11.15
N CYS A 256 2.33 32.15 -11.74
CA CYS A 256 2.72 31.09 -12.67
C CYS A 256 2.75 31.70 -14.08
N ASP A 257 3.96 31.98 -14.57
CA ASP A 257 4.18 32.24 -15.99
C ASP A 257 4.20 30.92 -16.77
N LYS A 258 3.64 30.99 -17.98
CA LYS A 258 3.72 29.97 -19.02
C LYS A 258 5.13 30.00 -19.63
N GLU A 259 5.75 28.83 -19.82
CA GLU A 259 6.24 28.32 -21.11
C GLU A 259 7.21 27.14 -20.96
N GLU A 260 7.16 26.26 -21.97
CA GLU A 260 8.20 25.34 -22.45
C GLU A 260 8.54 24.04 -21.68
N GLY A 261 8.09 22.92 -22.29
CA GLY A 261 8.93 21.77 -22.62
C GLY A 261 9.72 21.11 -21.49
N ALA A 262 9.09 20.20 -20.75
CA ALA A 262 9.81 19.27 -19.88
C ALA A 262 9.55 17.82 -20.30
N TYR A 263 10.57 17.27 -20.94
CA TYR A 263 10.83 15.87 -21.25
C TYR A 263 10.18 14.87 -20.28
N CYS A 264 9.43 13.91 -20.82
CA CYS A 264 9.11 12.64 -20.17
C CYS A 264 10.41 12.02 -19.62
N CYS A 265 10.62 12.06 -18.30
CA CYS A 265 11.67 11.27 -17.69
C CYS A 265 11.22 9.80 -17.65
N PRO A 266 11.98 8.86 -18.25
CA PRO A 266 11.62 7.44 -18.29
C PRO A 266 11.90 6.69 -16.96
N GLN A 267 12.20 7.41 -15.87
CA GLN A 267 12.63 6.86 -14.58
C GLN A 267 11.58 7.07 -13.48
N VAL A 268 11.44 6.08 -12.60
CA VAL A 268 10.54 6.12 -11.44
C VAL A 268 11.17 6.98 -10.33
N LEU A 269 10.49 8.05 -9.92
CA LEU A 269 10.87 8.84 -8.74
C LEU A 269 10.10 8.29 -7.54
N LEU A 270 10.79 7.62 -6.60
CA LEU A 270 10.15 6.99 -5.44
C LEU A 270 9.65 8.05 -4.46
N ARG A 271 8.33 8.21 -4.37
CA ARG A 271 7.67 8.91 -3.25
C ARG A 271 6.96 7.87 -2.41
N SER A 272 7.58 7.46 -1.31
CA SER A 272 6.95 6.58 -0.31
C SER A 272 5.74 7.29 0.29
N LYS A 273 4.54 6.77 0.05
CA LYS A 273 3.41 6.96 0.96
C LYS A 273 3.31 5.67 1.76
N SER A 274 3.96 5.61 2.93
CA SER A 274 3.45 4.75 4.01
C SER A 274 2.16 5.38 4.55
N ARG A 275 1.10 5.32 3.76
CA ARG A 275 -0.27 5.34 4.24
C ARG A 275 -0.67 3.87 4.21
N ALA A 276 -0.73 3.24 5.38
CA ALA A 276 -1.49 2.02 5.53
C ALA A 276 -2.83 2.23 4.80
N LEU A 277 -3.22 1.29 3.94
CA LEU A 277 -4.52 1.29 3.29
C LEU A 277 -5.61 1.22 4.37
N LEU A 278 -5.96 2.38 4.91
CA LEU A 278 -7.31 2.71 5.30
C LEU A 278 -7.97 3.09 3.98
N PHE A 279 -8.86 2.22 3.51
CA PHE A 279 -9.80 2.53 2.43
C PHE A 279 -10.68 3.72 2.89
N GLU A 280 -10.15 4.93 2.78
CA GLU A 280 -10.92 6.16 2.82
C GLU A 280 -11.53 6.35 1.43
N ASN A 281 -12.76 5.87 1.25
CA ASN A 281 -13.72 6.38 0.29
C ASN A 281 -15.13 6.06 0.81
N CYS A 282 -15.60 6.86 1.78
CA CYS A 282 -17.02 7.08 2.03
C CYS A 282 -17.30 8.55 1.73
N LEU A 283 -17.92 8.81 0.58
CA LEU A 283 -18.94 9.83 0.38
C LEU A 283 -20.08 9.15 -0.37
#